data_AF-A0A9D6E9N2-F1
#
_entry.id   AF-A0A9D6E9N2-F1
#
_cell.length_a   1.000
_cell.length_b   1.000
_cell.length_c   1.000
_cell.angle_alpha   90.00
_cell.angle_beta   90.00
_cell.angle_gamma   90.00
#
_symmetry.space_group_name_H-M   'P 1'
#
loop_
_entity.id
_entity.type
_entity.pdbx_description
1 polymer ?
#
loop_
_entity_poly.entity_id
_entity_poly.type
_entity_poly.pdbx_seq_one_letter_code
_entity_poly.pdbx_strand_id
1 'polypeptide(L)'
;MRGALLWGVLVTGVPASLSAQQVSALLGGVSARYADSVSGSAALVGGRVRYSRGGVRSDLETSVARFTSGEWAAQLGAQGLFAPALTRRDAVGLGVGGSFNQLEGGIWSMTAAAGPFVARSTGGVTASLSLTGGWVRTVDSTSFATGTATLGGRYERGRWRLEGVAAGTAADTLRLLDWSLSAGWRGSAISVGVLGGVRTGDLASDPWWQLRAEAGVASWAGLEAAVGWYPRDLTGFTAGRFATLAMRLDILRGTPAPTLRGAGAFRAERLGAARVRVTLRLDGARTVALAGEWNEWVPAPMRRDPSGRWTAVLGLRPGVYRCALLVDGARWIAPPGAPKTGDDFGGEVGLLIVPEA
;
A
#
# COMPACT_ATOMS: atom_id res chain seq x y z
N MET A 1 24.24 16.75 5.61
CA MET A 1 23.57 16.44 4.32
C MET A 1 23.64 14.93 4.06
N ARG A 2 22.70 14.27 3.37
CA ARG A 2 21.45 14.71 2.70
C ARG A 2 20.39 13.56 2.64
N GLY A 3 20.49 12.53 3.49
CA GLY A 3 20.15 11.15 3.11
C GLY A 3 18.91 10.49 3.70
N ALA A 4 17.76 10.72 3.06
CA ALA A 4 16.55 9.91 3.24
C ALA A 4 15.50 10.14 2.11
N LEU A 5 15.93 10.45 0.89
CA LEU A 5 15.04 10.96 -0.17
C LEU A 5 14.54 9.85 -1.10
N LEU A 6 13.23 9.58 -1.06
CA LEU A 6 12.44 9.01 -2.17
C LEU A 6 10.93 9.04 -1.84
N TRP A 7 10.28 10.19 -2.09
CA TRP A 7 8.83 10.27 -2.36
C TRP A 7 8.62 11.20 -3.56
N GLY A 8 8.68 10.61 -4.76
CA GLY A 8 8.74 11.37 -6.02
C GLY A 8 8.37 10.60 -7.29
N VAL A 9 7.81 9.39 -7.17
CA VAL A 9 7.05 8.65 -8.19
C VAL A 9 6.05 7.78 -7.43
N LEU A 10 4.89 7.46 -8.01
CA LEU A 10 4.00 6.42 -7.49
C LEU A 10 4.74 5.07 -7.45
N VAL A 11 5.29 4.72 -6.29
CA VAL A 11 5.90 3.40 -6.06
C VAL A 11 5.24 2.75 -4.86
N THR A 12 4.15 2.05 -5.11
CA THR A 12 3.51 1.20 -4.10
C THR A 12 4.18 -0.18 -4.03
N GLY A 13 5.51 -0.19 -4.00
CA GLY A 13 6.37 -1.39 -4.01
C GLY A 13 6.39 -2.21 -2.72
N VAL A 14 5.79 -1.69 -1.63
CA VAL A 14 5.46 -2.49 -0.44
C VAL A 14 3.94 -2.78 -0.48
N PRO A 15 3.51 -4.05 -0.40
CA PRO A 15 2.09 -4.37 -0.33
C PRO A 15 1.51 -3.70 0.92
N ALA A 16 0.49 -2.86 0.73
CA ALA A 16 -0.15 -2.19 1.85
C ALA A 16 -0.57 -3.21 2.91
N SER A 17 -0.35 -2.88 4.17
CA SER A 17 -1.08 -3.49 5.27
C SER A 17 -2.57 -3.31 5.00
N LEU A 18 -3.34 -4.40 4.90
CA LEU A 18 -4.82 -4.38 4.85
C LEU A 18 -5.42 -3.97 6.23
N SER A 19 -4.75 -3.07 6.92
CA SER A 19 -5.11 -2.53 8.23
C SER A 19 -5.77 -1.17 7.98
N ALA A 20 -7.09 -1.08 8.22
CA ALA A 20 -7.92 0.06 7.86
C ALA A 20 -7.47 1.40 8.50
N GLN A 21 -6.70 1.34 9.59
CA GLN A 21 -5.83 2.39 10.10
C GLN A 21 -4.56 1.77 10.68
N GLN A 22 -3.41 2.40 10.45
CA GLN A 22 -2.14 2.08 11.12
C GLN A 22 -1.38 3.38 11.42
N VAL A 23 -1.11 3.65 12.70
CA VAL A 23 -0.13 4.66 13.12
C VAL A 23 1.07 3.94 13.71
N SER A 24 2.27 4.24 13.20
CA SER A 24 3.52 3.66 13.68
C SER A 24 4.61 4.70 13.83
N ALA A 25 5.48 4.53 14.82
CA ALA A 25 6.78 5.20 14.91
C ALA A 25 7.88 4.31 14.29
N LEU A 26 8.97 4.95 13.88
CA LEU A 26 10.17 4.32 13.38
C LEU A 26 11.37 4.85 14.18
N LEU A 27 12.24 3.96 14.65
CA LEU A 27 13.48 4.28 15.34
C LEU A 27 14.61 3.48 14.72
N GLY A 28 15.67 4.13 14.22
CA GLY A 28 16.74 3.39 13.55
C GLY A 28 17.94 4.21 13.14
N GLY A 29 18.76 3.63 12.27
CA GLY A 29 19.90 4.27 11.64
C GLY A 29 19.76 4.30 10.11
N VAL A 30 20.29 5.36 9.51
CA VAL A 30 20.55 5.46 8.07
C VAL A 30 22.03 5.75 7.83
N SER A 31 22.61 5.09 6.84
CA SER A 31 23.91 5.43 6.27
C SER A 31 23.69 5.80 4.80
N ALA A 32 24.25 6.92 4.34
CA ALA A 32 24.08 7.41 2.98
C ALA A 32 25.39 7.95 2.39
N ARG A 33 25.56 7.81 1.07
CA ARG A 33 26.72 8.27 0.29
C ARG A 33 26.26 8.81 -1.07
N TYR A 34 26.66 10.03 -1.41
CA TYR A 34 26.34 10.68 -2.69
C TYR A 34 27.43 10.38 -3.73
N ALA A 35 27.11 10.63 -5.00
CA ALA A 35 28.12 10.70 -6.05
C ALA A 35 29.19 11.77 -5.72
N ASP A 36 28.76 12.91 -5.19
CA ASP A 36 29.55 14.15 -5.15
C ASP A 36 30.22 14.43 -3.79
N SER A 37 30.86 13.42 -3.20
CA SER A 37 31.78 13.43 -2.03
C SER A 37 31.24 13.19 -0.60
N VAL A 38 29.99 13.51 -0.25
CA VAL A 38 29.54 13.36 1.15
C VAL A 38 29.15 11.90 1.48
N SER A 39 29.53 11.44 2.67
CA SER A 39 28.98 10.22 3.27
C SER A 39 28.79 10.41 4.76
N GLY A 40 27.76 9.80 5.34
CA GLY A 40 27.47 9.94 6.76
C GLY A 40 26.41 8.99 7.27
N SER A 41 26.45 8.75 8.58
CA SER A 41 25.42 8.01 9.31
C SER A 41 24.61 8.93 10.21
N ALA A 42 23.32 8.64 10.36
CA ALA A 42 22.39 9.38 11.20
C ALA A 42 21.48 8.44 11.99
N ALA A 43 21.11 8.86 13.19
CA ALA A 43 19.96 8.32 13.90
C ALA A 43 18.67 8.90 13.27
N LEU A 44 17.65 8.06 13.11
CA LEU A 44 16.39 8.37 12.45
C LEU A 44 15.22 8.13 13.42
N VAL A 45 14.37 9.14 13.57
CA VAL A 45 13.04 9.01 14.18
C VAL A 45 12.01 9.34 13.11
N GLY A 46 10.93 8.56 13.00
CA GLY A 46 9.89 8.84 12.01
C GLY A 46 8.50 8.38 12.43
N GLY A 47 7.51 8.86 11.71
CA GLY A 47 6.11 8.47 11.83
C GLY A 47 5.57 7.94 10.50
N ARG A 48 4.56 7.07 10.57
CA ARG A 48 3.74 6.68 9.41
C ARG A 48 2.29 6.56 9.85
N VAL A 49 1.40 7.20 9.11
CA VAL A 49 -0.06 7.03 9.21
C VAL A 49 -0.56 6.46 7.88
N ARG A 50 -1.27 5.33 7.93
CA ARG A 50 -2.01 4.76 6.80
C ARG A 50 -3.49 4.74 7.10
N TYR A 51 -4.29 5.10 6.11
CA TYR A 51 -5.74 5.04 6.15
C TYR A 51 -6.28 4.43 4.86
N SER A 52 -7.25 3.52 4.96
CA SER A 52 -7.98 3.05 3.78
C SER A 52 -9.42 2.65 4.13
N ARG A 53 -10.37 3.24 3.40
CA ARG A 53 -11.82 3.02 3.56
C ARG A 53 -12.57 3.48 2.31
N GLY A 54 -13.45 2.65 1.76
CA GLY A 54 -14.47 3.05 0.78
C GLY A 54 -13.95 3.85 -0.43
N GLY A 55 -12.97 3.31 -1.15
CA GLY A 55 -12.34 3.98 -2.30
C GLY A 55 -11.30 5.04 -1.93
N VAL A 56 -11.20 5.45 -0.66
CA VAL A 56 -10.11 6.29 -0.14
C VAL A 56 -8.93 5.41 0.30
N ARG A 57 -7.73 5.83 -0.07
CA ARG A 57 -6.46 5.35 0.47
C ARG A 57 -5.53 6.55 0.67
N SER A 58 -4.93 6.70 1.83
CA SER A 58 -3.89 7.70 2.08
C SER A 58 -2.79 7.14 2.96
N ASP A 59 -1.60 7.71 2.78
CA ASP A 59 -0.37 7.34 3.47
C ASP A 59 0.43 8.64 3.68
N LEU A 60 0.88 8.83 4.92
CA LEU A 60 1.58 10.00 5.41
C LEU A 60 2.81 9.49 6.16
N GLU A 61 4.00 9.88 5.72
CA GLU A 61 5.27 9.53 6.35
C GLU A 61 5.98 10.79 6.82
N THR A 62 6.57 10.75 8.01
CA THR A 62 7.42 11.81 8.54
C THR A 62 8.74 11.23 9.00
N SER A 63 9.81 11.99 8.90
CA SER A 63 11.11 11.62 9.46
C SER A 63 11.89 12.84 9.95
N VAL A 64 12.73 12.62 10.95
CA VAL A 64 13.80 13.52 11.37
C VAL A 64 15.04 12.68 11.56
N ALA A 65 16.13 13.06 10.91
CA ALA A 65 17.43 12.41 11.00
C ALA A 65 18.46 13.35 11.63
N ARG A 66 19.25 12.85 12.57
CA ARG A 66 20.36 13.57 13.20
C ARG A 66 21.68 12.88 12.87
N PHE A 67 22.51 13.54 12.08
CA PHE A 67 23.77 13.02 11.58
C PHE A 67 24.86 13.05 12.65
N THR A 68 25.79 12.11 12.54
CA THR A 68 27.05 12.06 13.32
C THR A 68 27.91 13.32 13.12
N SER A 69 27.77 14.02 11.99
CA SER A 69 28.48 15.28 11.67
C SER A 69 28.01 16.50 12.47
N GLY A 70 26.85 16.44 13.13
CA GLY A 70 26.20 17.62 13.73
C GLY A 70 24.89 18.01 13.05
N GLU A 71 24.75 17.72 11.76
CA GLU A 71 23.63 18.21 10.97
C GLU A 71 22.31 17.47 11.26
N TRP A 72 21.18 18.11 10.94
CA TRP A 72 19.87 17.47 10.91
C TRP A 72 19.16 17.63 9.57
N ALA A 73 18.20 16.73 9.32
CA ALA A 73 17.26 16.81 8.20
C ALA A 73 15.87 16.38 8.68
N ALA A 74 14.81 16.99 8.16
CA ALA A 74 13.43 16.59 8.40
C ALA A 74 12.68 16.42 7.09
N GLN A 75 11.70 15.52 7.08
CA GLN A 75 10.94 15.19 5.89
C GLN A 75 9.49 14.88 6.20
N LEU A 76 8.66 15.14 5.20
CA LEU A 76 7.24 14.85 5.15
C LEU A 76 6.93 14.32 3.74
N GLY A 77 6.36 13.12 3.64
CA GLY A 77 5.77 12.57 2.42
C GLY A 77 4.28 12.36 2.64
N ALA A 78 3.45 12.78 1.69
CA ALA A 78 2.01 12.61 1.75
C ALA A 78 1.47 12.14 0.40
N GLN A 79 0.60 11.14 0.42
CA GLN A 79 -0.11 10.65 -0.76
C GLN A 79 -1.55 10.29 -0.42
N GLY A 80 -2.45 10.56 -1.36
CA GLY A 80 -3.87 10.27 -1.26
C GLY A 80 -4.42 9.84 -2.61
N LEU A 81 -5.29 8.84 -2.58
CA LEU A 81 -6.07 8.39 -3.72
C LEU A 81 -7.52 8.28 -3.26
N PHE A 82 -8.40 9.05 -3.89
CA PHE A 82 -9.83 8.81 -3.85
C PHE A 82 -10.25 8.25 -5.20
N ALA A 83 -10.53 6.95 -5.25
CA ALA A 83 -10.92 6.23 -6.46
C ALA A 83 -12.12 5.31 -6.15
N PRO A 84 -13.34 5.84 -6.08
CA PRO A 84 -14.55 5.02 -6.02
C PRO A 84 -14.67 4.12 -7.26
N ALA A 85 -15.25 2.95 -7.08
CA ALA A 85 -15.57 2.05 -8.18
C ALA A 85 -16.74 2.61 -8.99
N LEU A 86 -16.54 2.77 -10.30
CA LEU A 86 -17.58 3.11 -11.28
C LEU A 86 -18.30 1.84 -11.76
N THR A 87 -17.57 0.73 -11.89
CA THR A 87 -18.11 -0.59 -12.22
C THR A 87 -17.43 -1.66 -11.35
N ARG A 88 -17.77 -2.94 -11.53
CA ARG A 88 -17.04 -4.06 -10.89
C ARG A 88 -15.57 -4.17 -11.34
N ARG A 89 -15.16 -3.45 -12.39
CA ARG A 89 -13.81 -3.49 -12.98
C ARG A 89 -13.15 -2.13 -13.08
N ASP A 90 -13.91 -1.04 -13.13
CA ASP A 90 -13.42 0.31 -13.41
C ASP A 90 -13.52 1.21 -12.18
N ALA A 91 -12.49 2.01 -11.93
CA ALA A 91 -12.47 3.06 -10.91
C ALA A 91 -11.99 4.38 -11.53
N VAL A 92 -12.58 5.48 -11.09
CA VAL A 92 -12.26 6.85 -11.54
C VAL A 92 -12.20 7.74 -10.33
N GLY A 93 -11.23 8.66 -10.28
CA GLY A 93 -11.15 9.64 -9.21
C GLY A 93 -9.92 10.51 -9.26
N LEU A 94 -9.39 10.86 -8.10
CA LEU A 94 -8.34 11.87 -7.93
C LEU A 94 -7.18 11.32 -7.10
N GLY A 95 -5.97 11.44 -7.65
CA GLY A 95 -4.71 11.28 -6.92
C GLY A 95 -4.21 12.64 -6.44
N VAL A 96 -3.64 12.67 -5.24
CA VAL A 96 -2.87 13.78 -4.68
C VAL A 96 -1.58 13.24 -4.09
N GLY A 97 -0.48 13.98 -4.20
CA GLY A 97 0.80 13.57 -3.64
C GLY A 97 1.75 14.74 -3.48
N GLY A 98 2.67 14.63 -2.54
CA GLY A 98 3.67 15.65 -2.31
C GLY A 98 4.73 15.23 -1.31
N SER A 99 5.81 16.00 -1.29
CA SER A 99 6.88 15.87 -0.31
C SER A 99 7.35 17.25 0.14
N PHE A 100 7.88 17.33 1.35
CA PHE A 100 8.62 18.47 1.85
C PHE A 100 9.88 17.95 2.54
N ASN A 101 11.01 18.54 2.22
CA ASN A 101 12.32 18.15 2.75
C ASN A 101 13.03 19.39 3.26
N GLN A 102 13.52 19.36 4.48
CA GLN A 102 14.26 20.44 5.11
C GLN A 102 15.61 19.93 5.62
N LEU A 103 16.64 20.74 5.44
CA LEU A 103 17.98 20.56 5.95
C LEU A 103 18.29 21.68 6.95
N GLU A 104 19.27 21.43 7.81
CA GLU A 104 19.90 22.51 8.59
C GLU A 104 20.41 23.65 7.69
N GLY A 105 20.47 24.86 8.23
CA GLY A 105 20.78 26.08 7.47
C GLY A 105 19.60 26.65 6.67
N GLY A 106 18.39 26.09 6.82
CA GLY A 106 17.18 26.63 6.20
C GLY A 106 16.99 26.26 4.72
N ILE A 107 17.81 25.36 4.18
CA ILE A 107 17.64 24.82 2.84
C ILE A 107 16.45 23.86 2.84
N TRP A 108 15.49 24.05 1.93
CA TRP A 108 14.34 23.16 1.80
C TRP A 108 13.86 23.01 0.36
N SER A 109 13.17 21.91 0.10
CA SER A 109 12.49 21.64 -1.15
C SER A 109 11.09 21.08 -0.92
N MET A 110 10.23 21.19 -1.93
CA MET A 110 8.85 20.73 -1.87
C MET A 110 8.38 20.24 -3.24
N THR A 111 7.55 19.21 -3.24
CA THR A 111 6.72 18.81 -4.38
C THR A 111 5.27 18.73 -3.94
N ALA A 112 4.34 19.14 -4.80
CA ALA A 112 2.91 18.92 -4.60
C ALA A 112 2.23 18.77 -5.96
N ALA A 113 1.47 17.70 -6.16
CA ALA A 113 0.78 17.40 -7.40
C ALA A 113 -0.60 16.79 -7.12
N ALA A 114 -1.54 17.03 -8.04
CA ALA A 114 -2.89 16.49 -8.01
C ALA A 114 -3.40 16.25 -9.42
N GLY A 115 -4.34 15.32 -9.59
CA GLY A 115 -5.03 15.15 -10.85
C GLY A 115 -5.83 13.87 -11.00
N PRO A 116 -6.51 13.69 -12.15
CA PRO A 116 -7.33 12.52 -12.42
C PRO A 116 -6.52 11.21 -12.44
N PHE A 117 -7.17 10.19 -11.89
CA PHE A 117 -6.73 8.80 -11.90
C PHE A 117 -7.87 7.94 -12.46
N VAL A 118 -7.54 7.01 -13.35
CA VAL A 118 -8.44 5.95 -13.80
C VAL A 118 -7.74 4.60 -13.68
N ALA A 119 -8.49 3.56 -13.32
CA ALA A 119 -7.99 2.19 -13.31
C ALA A 119 -9.03 1.20 -13.81
N ARG A 120 -8.56 0.15 -14.46
CA ARG A 120 -9.32 -1.03 -14.85
C ARG A 120 -8.65 -2.27 -14.26
N SER A 121 -9.43 -3.15 -13.65
CA SER A 121 -8.95 -4.34 -12.99
C SER A 121 -9.73 -5.58 -13.45
N THR A 122 -9.03 -6.69 -13.70
CA THR A 122 -9.58 -7.95 -14.22
C THR A 122 -8.63 -9.10 -13.88
N GLY A 123 -9.11 -10.13 -13.17
CA GLY A 123 -8.36 -11.38 -12.95
C GLY A 123 -7.03 -11.21 -12.21
N GLY A 124 -6.96 -10.30 -11.23
CA GLY A 124 -5.74 -9.98 -10.49
C GLY A 124 -4.77 -9.01 -11.20
N VAL A 125 -5.07 -8.59 -12.44
CA VAL A 125 -4.33 -7.53 -13.15
C VAL A 125 -5.10 -6.21 -13.01
N THR A 126 -4.42 -5.14 -12.62
CA THR A 126 -4.93 -3.76 -12.63
C THR A 126 -4.06 -2.92 -13.56
N ALA A 127 -4.66 -2.31 -14.59
CA ALA A 127 -4.05 -1.25 -15.38
C ALA A 127 -4.54 0.11 -14.88
N SER A 128 -3.69 1.13 -14.85
CA SER A 128 -4.04 2.48 -14.39
C SER A 128 -3.36 3.56 -15.21
N LEU A 129 -4.05 4.69 -15.37
CA LEU A 129 -3.52 5.91 -15.95
C LEU A 129 -3.81 7.07 -15.00
N SER A 130 -2.81 7.92 -14.76
CA SER A 130 -3.01 9.20 -14.08
C SER A 130 -2.32 10.34 -14.81
N LEU A 131 -2.97 11.49 -14.82
CA LEU A 131 -2.42 12.76 -15.30
C LEU A 131 -2.42 13.71 -14.11
N THR A 132 -1.26 14.23 -13.72
CA THR A 132 -1.13 15.11 -12.55
C THR A 132 -0.44 16.41 -12.92
N GLY A 133 -1.02 17.52 -12.47
CA GLY A 133 -0.39 18.84 -12.48
C GLY A 133 0.06 19.19 -11.07
N GLY A 134 1.14 19.97 -10.95
CA GLY A 134 1.72 20.29 -9.66
C GLY A 134 2.77 21.38 -9.70
N TRP A 135 3.42 21.55 -8.55
CA TRP A 135 4.50 22.50 -8.32
C TRP A 135 5.68 21.80 -7.67
N VAL A 136 6.88 22.28 -8.02
CA VAL A 136 8.14 21.92 -7.38
C VAL A 136 8.80 23.22 -6.90
N ARG A 137 9.33 23.19 -5.69
CA ARG A 137 10.37 24.12 -5.23
C ARG A 137 11.65 23.33 -4.98
N THR A 138 12.74 23.78 -5.56
CA THR A 138 14.08 23.18 -5.44
C THR A 138 14.82 23.69 -4.21
N VAL A 139 15.90 23.00 -3.86
CA VAL A 139 16.84 23.38 -2.78
C VAL A 139 17.57 24.71 -3.03
N ASP A 140 17.67 25.16 -4.29
CA ASP A 140 18.19 26.50 -4.66
C ASP A 140 17.10 27.61 -4.62
N SER A 141 15.89 27.28 -4.15
CA SER A 141 14.71 28.16 -4.09
C SER A 141 14.07 28.53 -5.44
N THR A 142 14.54 27.98 -6.56
CA THR A 142 13.77 28.00 -7.83
C THR A 142 12.41 27.32 -7.62
N SER A 143 11.37 27.76 -8.34
CA SER A 143 10.03 27.14 -8.27
C SER A 143 9.37 27.11 -9.64
N PHE A 144 8.78 25.98 -10.01
CA PHE A 144 8.15 25.78 -11.31
C PHE A 144 6.96 24.83 -11.25
N ALA A 145 6.09 24.92 -12.27
CA ALA A 145 5.02 23.96 -12.49
C ALA A 145 5.58 22.65 -13.09
N THR A 146 4.93 21.54 -12.75
CA THR A 146 5.23 20.21 -13.30
C THR A 146 3.95 19.53 -13.78
N GLY A 147 4.05 18.78 -14.88
CA GLY A 147 3.02 17.92 -15.42
C GLY A 147 3.56 16.51 -15.60
N THR A 148 2.88 15.51 -15.05
CA THR A 148 3.28 14.09 -15.14
C THR A 148 2.14 13.23 -15.68
N ALA A 149 2.43 12.42 -16.69
CA ALA A 149 1.57 11.35 -17.18
C ALA A 149 2.15 9.99 -16.76
N THR A 150 1.37 9.18 -16.06
CA THR A 150 1.81 7.90 -15.49
C THR A 150 0.93 6.76 -15.97
N LEU A 151 1.53 5.77 -16.62
CA LEU A 151 0.90 4.49 -16.96
C LEU A 151 1.42 3.43 -15.99
N GLY A 152 0.51 2.70 -15.33
CA GLY A 152 0.82 1.65 -14.39
C GLY A 152 0.15 0.33 -14.75
N GLY A 153 0.85 -0.78 -14.52
CA GLY A 153 0.35 -2.14 -14.61
C GLY A 153 0.75 -2.92 -13.37
N ARG A 154 -0.23 -3.43 -12.63
CA ARG A 154 -0.05 -4.20 -11.39
C ARG A 154 -0.66 -5.59 -11.54
N TYR A 155 0.03 -6.60 -11.04
CA TYR A 155 -0.46 -7.97 -10.91
C TYR A 155 -0.34 -8.40 -9.44
N GLU A 156 -1.42 -8.88 -8.84
CA GLU A 156 -1.42 -9.35 -7.45
C GLU A 156 -2.07 -10.74 -7.36
N ARG A 157 -1.32 -11.73 -6.84
CA ARG A 157 -1.80 -13.11 -6.68
C ARG A 157 -1.13 -13.81 -5.49
N GLY A 158 -1.94 -14.16 -4.49
CA GLY A 158 -1.51 -14.91 -3.32
C GLY A 158 -0.48 -14.14 -2.49
N ARG A 159 0.79 -14.56 -2.55
CA ARG A 159 1.90 -13.89 -1.83
C ARG A 159 2.65 -12.85 -2.66
N TRP A 160 2.40 -12.78 -3.96
CA TRP A 160 3.18 -11.97 -4.90
C TRP A 160 2.39 -10.76 -5.38
N ARG A 161 3.08 -9.63 -5.46
CA ARG A 161 2.65 -8.41 -6.13
C ARG A 161 3.75 -7.97 -7.09
N LEU A 162 3.43 -7.77 -8.36
CA LEU A 162 4.30 -7.18 -9.37
C LEU A 162 3.69 -5.85 -9.82
N GLU A 163 4.50 -4.83 -10.05
CA GLU A 163 4.02 -3.51 -10.46
C GLU A 163 5.06 -2.85 -11.37
N GLY A 164 4.68 -2.58 -12.61
CA GLY A 164 5.46 -1.83 -13.59
C GLY A 164 4.83 -0.46 -13.84
N VAL A 165 5.66 0.59 -13.87
CA VAL A 165 5.20 1.98 -14.03
C VAL A 165 6.11 2.71 -15.02
N ALA A 166 5.50 3.42 -15.96
CA ALA A 166 6.16 4.38 -16.85
C ALA A 166 5.60 5.78 -16.57
N ALA A 167 6.46 6.76 -16.27
CA ALA A 167 6.08 8.12 -15.90
C ALA A 167 6.85 9.15 -16.73
N GLY A 168 6.16 9.82 -17.65
CA GLY A 168 6.69 10.96 -18.41
C GLY A 168 6.40 12.26 -17.68
N THR A 169 7.43 13.06 -17.40
CA THR A 169 7.33 14.32 -16.65
C THR A 169 7.91 15.49 -17.45
N ALA A 170 7.16 16.58 -17.50
CA ALA A 170 7.59 17.88 -18.01
C ALA A 170 7.53 18.91 -16.89
N ALA A 171 8.67 19.53 -16.56
CA ALA A 171 8.78 20.49 -15.48
C ALA A 171 9.68 21.65 -15.91
N ASP A 172 9.12 22.86 -16.05
CA ASP A 172 9.77 24.00 -16.72
C ASP A 172 10.40 23.59 -18.09
N THR A 173 11.72 23.60 -18.20
CA THR A 173 12.52 23.19 -19.36
C THR A 173 12.83 21.69 -19.37
N LEU A 174 12.78 21.01 -18.23
CA LEU A 174 13.17 19.61 -18.05
C LEU A 174 12.12 18.63 -18.60
N ARG A 175 12.56 17.62 -19.37
CA ARG A 175 11.74 16.54 -19.93
C ARG A 175 12.37 15.20 -19.59
N LEU A 176 11.71 14.40 -18.76
CA LEU A 176 12.22 13.10 -18.32
C LEU A 176 11.17 12.00 -18.42
N LEU A 177 11.63 10.77 -18.58
CA LEU A 177 10.82 9.56 -18.61
C LEU A 177 11.43 8.51 -17.70
N ASP A 178 10.72 8.18 -16.63
CA ASP A 178 11.06 7.12 -15.68
C ASP A 178 10.34 5.82 -16.05
N TRP A 179 11.11 4.73 -16.09
CA TRP A 179 10.60 3.36 -16.14
C TRP A 179 10.96 2.67 -14.85
N SER A 180 10.01 2.00 -14.21
CA SER A 180 10.27 1.23 -12.99
C SER A 180 9.49 -0.09 -12.97
N LEU A 181 10.07 -1.08 -12.31
CA LEU A 181 9.48 -2.39 -12.05
C LEU A 181 9.73 -2.74 -10.58
N SER A 182 8.70 -3.26 -9.91
CA SER A 182 8.82 -3.78 -8.56
C SER A 182 8.18 -5.16 -8.41
N ALA A 183 8.73 -5.93 -7.48
CA ALA A 183 8.23 -7.23 -7.08
C ALA A 183 8.23 -7.33 -5.55
N GLY A 184 7.05 -7.47 -4.98
CA GLY A 184 6.80 -7.71 -3.56
C GLY A 184 6.41 -9.15 -3.29
N TRP A 185 6.99 -9.73 -2.24
CA TRP A 185 6.59 -11.01 -1.66
C TRP A 185 6.15 -10.82 -0.20
N ARG A 186 5.06 -11.48 0.19
CA ARG A 186 4.51 -11.42 1.54
C ARG A 186 4.29 -12.80 2.16
N GLY A 187 5.08 -13.12 3.17
CA GLY A 187 4.88 -14.24 4.09
C GLY A 187 4.01 -13.88 5.30
N SER A 188 3.98 -14.78 6.28
CA SER A 188 3.27 -14.59 7.55
C SER A 188 4.02 -13.70 8.55
N ALA A 189 5.35 -13.79 8.56
CA ALA A 189 6.24 -13.05 9.46
C ALA A 189 7.22 -12.12 8.75
N ILE A 190 7.42 -12.27 7.44
CA ILE A 190 8.39 -11.49 6.65
C ILE A 190 7.71 -11.02 5.37
N SER A 191 8.00 -9.80 4.95
CA SER A 191 7.76 -9.31 3.59
C SER A 191 9.05 -8.75 2.99
N VAL A 192 9.20 -8.89 1.68
CA VAL A 192 10.36 -8.43 0.91
C VAL A 192 9.85 -7.71 -0.31
N GLY A 193 10.42 -6.56 -0.64
CA GLY A 193 10.12 -5.81 -1.87
C GLY A 193 11.41 -5.43 -2.57
N VAL A 194 11.51 -5.75 -3.86
CA VAL A 194 12.53 -5.20 -4.75
C VAL A 194 11.89 -4.23 -5.73
N LEU A 195 12.62 -3.18 -6.06
CA LEU A 195 12.26 -2.11 -6.96
C LEU A 195 13.49 -1.77 -7.79
N GLY A 196 13.33 -1.54 -9.09
CA GLY A 196 14.40 -1.06 -9.97
C GLY A 196 13.83 -0.17 -11.06
N GLY A 197 14.65 0.73 -11.59
CA GLY A 197 14.23 1.63 -12.65
C GLY A 197 15.37 2.32 -13.39
N VAL A 198 15.00 2.93 -14.51
CA VAL A 198 15.88 3.71 -15.38
C VAL A 198 15.20 5.01 -15.75
N ARG A 199 15.98 6.09 -15.90
CA ARG A 199 15.50 7.38 -16.38
C ARG A 199 16.15 7.71 -17.72
N THR A 200 15.34 8.22 -18.64
CA THR A 200 15.81 8.80 -19.92
C THR A 200 15.38 10.26 -20.02
N GLY A 201 16.10 11.05 -20.83
CA GLY A 201 15.90 12.50 -20.92
C GLY A 201 16.69 13.26 -19.86
N ASP A 202 16.17 14.40 -19.42
CA ASP A 202 16.82 15.23 -18.41
C ASP A 202 16.95 14.52 -17.05
N LEU A 203 17.99 14.91 -16.31
CA LEU A 203 18.37 14.31 -15.03
C LEU A 203 18.70 12.80 -15.08
N ALA A 204 18.72 12.17 -16.27
CA ALA A 204 19.10 10.76 -16.43
C ALA A 204 20.43 10.43 -15.74
N SER A 205 20.50 9.24 -15.16
CA SER A 205 21.64 8.75 -14.38
C SER A 205 21.78 7.25 -14.54
N ASP A 206 22.76 6.65 -13.86
CA ASP A 206 22.82 5.20 -13.68
C ASP A 206 21.46 4.62 -13.23
N PRO A 207 21.14 3.37 -13.63
CA PRO A 207 19.98 2.64 -13.14
C PRO A 207 19.92 2.64 -11.61
N TRP A 208 18.73 2.88 -11.08
CA TRP A 208 18.47 3.00 -9.66
C TRP A 208 17.66 1.80 -9.17
N TRP A 209 17.82 1.41 -7.91
CA TRP A 209 17.17 0.22 -7.36
C TRP A 209 17.09 0.26 -5.84
N GLN A 210 16.13 -0.46 -5.27
CA GLN A 210 15.99 -0.63 -3.84
C GLN A 210 15.54 -2.05 -3.50
N LEU A 211 16.15 -2.63 -2.47
CA LEU A 211 15.64 -3.78 -1.75
C LEU A 211 15.13 -3.30 -0.38
N ARG A 212 13.92 -3.71 0.01
CA ARG A 212 13.37 -3.57 1.36
C ARG A 212 12.98 -4.93 1.91
N ALA A 213 13.18 -5.12 3.22
CA ALA A 213 12.66 -6.25 3.97
C ALA A 213 12.02 -5.75 5.27
N GLU A 214 10.87 -6.32 5.62
CA GLU A 214 10.18 -6.06 6.89
C GLU A 214 9.89 -7.41 7.56
N ALA A 215 10.37 -7.61 8.79
CA ALA A 215 10.16 -8.81 9.59
C ALA A 215 9.40 -8.47 10.87
N GLY A 216 8.23 -9.07 11.08
CA GLY A 216 7.47 -8.93 12.32
C GLY A 216 8.20 -9.64 13.47
N VAL A 217 8.62 -8.89 14.48
CA VAL A 217 9.29 -9.40 15.68
C VAL A 217 8.30 -9.62 16.81
N ALA A 218 7.24 -8.79 16.88
CA ALA A 218 6.15 -8.90 17.84
C ALA A 218 4.82 -8.45 17.23
N SER A 219 3.70 -8.64 17.96
CA SER A 219 2.38 -8.13 17.56
C SER A 219 2.21 -6.60 17.66
N TRP A 220 3.30 -5.87 17.88
CA TRP A 220 3.39 -4.41 17.97
C TRP A 220 4.72 -3.85 17.43
N ALA A 221 5.64 -4.72 16.99
CA ALA A 221 6.97 -4.32 16.51
C ALA A 221 7.42 -5.14 15.29
N GLY A 222 8.04 -4.46 14.32
CA GLY A 222 8.73 -5.07 13.19
C GLY A 222 10.12 -4.48 13.01
N LEU A 223 11.04 -5.26 12.44
CA LEU A 223 12.33 -4.79 11.96
C LEU A 223 12.19 -4.45 10.47
N GLU A 224 12.53 -3.23 10.07
CA GLU A 224 12.57 -2.75 8.70
C GLU A 224 14.03 -2.51 8.29
N ALA A 225 14.45 -3.10 7.18
CA ALA A 225 15.78 -2.90 6.60
C ALA A 225 15.62 -2.55 5.12
N ALA A 226 16.41 -1.60 4.62
CA ALA A 226 16.46 -1.30 3.19
C ALA A 226 17.87 -0.95 2.74
N VAL A 227 18.20 -1.31 1.50
CA VAL A 227 19.41 -0.89 0.81
C VAL A 227 19.06 -0.50 -0.62
N GLY A 228 19.75 0.48 -1.18
CA GLY A 228 19.46 0.89 -2.55
C GLY A 228 20.23 2.10 -3.02
N TRP A 229 20.05 2.40 -4.31
CA TRP A 229 20.53 3.58 -5.00
C TRP A 229 19.32 4.37 -5.49
N TYR A 230 19.32 5.68 -5.33
CA TYR A 230 18.29 6.59 -5.85
C TYR A 230 18.86 7.51 -6.93
N PRO A 231 18.05 7.89 -7.93
CA PRO A 231 18.48 8.79 -9.00
C PRO A 231 18.55 10.23 -8.50
N ARG A 232 18.97 11.14 -9.38
CA ARG A 232 18.76 12.59 -9.18
C ARG A 232 17.25 12.91 -9.16
N ASP A 233 16.84 14.03 -8.57
CA ASP A 233 15.43 14.46 -8.61
C ASP A 233 15.22 15.91 -9.05
N LEU A 234 13.96 16.23 -9.37
CA LEU A 234 13.52 17.57 -9.79
C LEU A 234 13.73 18.65 -8.73
N THR A 235 14.01 18.29 -7.48
CA THR A 235 14.20 19.25 -6.40
C THR A 235 15.66 19.67 -6.20
N GLY A 236 16.59 19.11 -6.97
CA GLY A 236 18.02 19.42 -6.89
C GLY A 236 18.80 18.50 -5.93
N PHE A 237 18.26 17.32 -5.61
CA PHE A 237 19.03 16.28 -4.94
C PHE A 237 19.78 15.41 -5.96
N THR A 238 21.04 15.10 -5.64
CA THR A 238 21.92 14.30 -6.49
C THR A 238 21.81 12.81 -6.17
N ALA A 239 22.20 11.96 -7.12
CA ALA A 239 22.10 10.52 -6.98
C ALA A 239 22.97 10.01 -5.83
N GLY A 240 22.54 8.94 -5.18
CA GLY A 240 23.25 8.39 -4.04
C GLY A 240 22.82 6.98 -3.67
N ARG A 241 23.51 6.43 -2.67
CA ARG A 241 23.34 5.08 -2.13
C ARG A 241 23.01 5.17 -0.66
N PHE A 242 22.21 4.26 -0.15
CA PHE A 242 21.85 4.20 1.27
C PHE A 242 21.71 2.77 1.78
N ALA A 243 21.82 2.65 3.10
CA ALA A 243 21.39 1.51 3.89
C ALA A 243 20.63 2.02 5.12
N THR A 244 19.49 1.41 5.44
CA THR A 244 18.72 1.67 6.65
C THR A 244 18.49 0.38 7.43
N LEU A 245 18.49 0.51 8.75
CA LEU A 245 18.03 -0.53 9.67
C LEU A 245 17.26 0.15 10.81
N ALA A 246 16.02 -0.24 11.01
CA ALA A 246 15.12 0.43 11.94
C ALA A 246 14.11 -0.53 12.56
N MET A 247 13.64 -0.21 13.76
CA MET A 247 12.50 -0.86 14.40
C MET A 247 11.26 0.02 14.20
N ARG A 248 10.20 -0.57 13.66
CA ARG A 248 8.88 0.04 13.52
C ARG A 248 7.99 -0.42 14.66
N LEU A 249 7.40 0.53 15.37
CA LEU A 249 6.53 0.33 16.53
C LEU A 249 5.12 0.80 16.19
N ASP A 250 4.13 -0.09 16.27
CA ASP A 250 2.74 0.29 16.02
C ASP A 250 2.11 0.90 17.28
N ILE A 251 1.68 2.16 17.19
CA ILE A 251 1.12 2.95 18.29
C ILE A 251 -0.40 2.82 18.31
N LEU A 252 -1.03 3.09 17.16
CA LEU A 252 -2.46 2.85 16.96
C LEU A 252 -2.62 1.83 15.83
N ARG A 253 -2.62 0.55 16.21
CA ARG A 253 -3.40 -0.43 15.46
C ARG A 253 -4.86 -0.17 15.79
N GLY A 254 -5.72 -0.01 14.79
CA GLY A 254 -7.14 -0.31 15.00
C GLY A 254 -7.21 -1.72 15.58
N THR A 255 -7.79 -1.86 16.79
CA THR A 255 -7.64 -3.02 17.74
C THR A 255 -7.01 -4.24 17.08
N PRO A 256 -5.78 -4.68 17.45
CA PRO A 256 -5.07 -5.72 16.72
C PRO A 256 -6.02 -6.88 16.48
N ALA A 257 -6.45 -7.02 15.23
CA ALA A 257 -7.62 -7.84 14.94
C ALA A 257 -7.31 -9.23 15.51
N PRO A 258 -8.10 -9.71 16.49
CA PRO A 258 -7.75 -10.90 17.24
C PRO A 258 -7.43 -11.98 16.23
N THR A 259 -6.39 -12.78 16.46
CA THR A 259 -5.97 -13.79 15.48
C THR A 259 -7.18 -14.63 15.15
N LEU A 260 -7.79 -14.38 13.97
CA LEU A 260 -9.08 -14.93 13.60
C LEU A 260 -8.82 -16.38 13.25
N ARG A 261 -8.74 -17.22 14.28
CA ARG A 261 -8.49 -18.64 14.15
C ARG A 261 -9.75 -19.22 13.54
N GLY A 262 -9.67 -19.50 12.24
CA GLY A 262 -10.64 -20.31 11.51
C GLY A 262 -10.57 -21.76 11.97
N ALA A 263 -10.88 -22.01 13.24
CA ALA A 263 -10.94 -23.33 13.84
C ALA A 263 -12.32 -23.94 13.54
N GLY A 264 -12.51 -24.32 12.29
CA GLY A 264 -13.75 -24.85 11.73
C GLY A 264 -13.91 -24.44 10.27
N ALA A 265 -14.23 -25.41 9.41
CA ALA A 265 -14.46 -25.13 7.99
C ALA A 265 -15.67 -24.21 7.79
N PHE A 266 -15.55 -23.27 6.86
CA PHE A 266 -16.68 -22.55 6.28
C PHE A 266 -17.63 -23.57 5.64
N ARG A 267 -18.79 -23.80 6.25
CA ARG A 267 -19.70 -24.88 5.86
C ARG A 267 -21.01 -24.30 5.33
N ALA A 268 -21.36 -24.70 4.11
CA ALA A 268 -22.69 -24.54 3.54
C ALA A 268 -23.50 -25.80 3.82
N GLU A 269 -24.62 -25.66 4.53
CA GLU A 269 -25.61 -26.72 4.76
C GLU A 269 -26.91 -26.36 4.05
N ARG A 270 -27.44 -27.24 3.20
CA ARG A 270 -28.71 -27.00 2.50
C ARG A 270 -29.89 -27.19 3.47
N LEU A 271 -30.82 -26.23 3.50
CA LEU A 271 -32.04 -26.26 4.33
C LEU A 271 -33.34 -26.39 3.51
N GLY A 272 -33.22 -26.68 2.22
CA GLY A 272 -34.33 -26.75 1.24
C GLY A 272 -33.87 -26.34 -0.16
N ALA A 273 -34.77 -26.41 -1.14
CA ALA A 273 -34.46 -26.23 -2.57
C ALA A 273 -33.79 -24.88 -2.94
N ALA A 274 -34.04 -23.83 -2.14
CA ALA A 274 -33.47 -22.50 -2.34
C ALA A 274 -33.01 -21.84 -1.02
N ARG A 275 -32.60 -22.64 -0.02
CA ARG A 275 -32.08 -22.12 1.27
C ARG A 275 -30.80 -22.81 1.70
N VAL A 276 -29.82 -22.02 2.10
CA VAL A 276 -28.52 -22.49 2.61
C VAL A 276 -28.22 -21.83 3.94
N ARG A 277 -27.83 -22.63 4.93
CA ARG A 277 -27.20 -22.17 6.17
C ARG A 277 -25.70 -22.12 5.97
N VAL A 278 -25.13 -20.92 6.04
CA VAL A 278 -23.67 -20.73 6.11
C VAL A 278 -23.28 -20.68 7.57
N THR A 279 -22.35 -21.53 7.99
CA THR A 279 -21.80 -21.56 9.35
C THR A 279 -20.28 -21.54 9.33
N LEU A 280 -19.67 -20.73 10.19
CA LEU A 280 -18.21 -20.64 10.33
C LEU A 280 -17.83 -20.29 11.77
N ARG A 281 -16.60 -20.61 12.19
CA ARG A 281 -16.05 -20.17 13.48
C ARG A 281 -14.99 -19.09 13.25
N LEU A 282 -15.12 -17.98 13.98
CA LEU A 282 -14.25 -16.81 13.83
C LEU A 282 -13.93 -16.25 15.20
N ASP A 283 -12.93 -16.87 15.84
CA ASP A 283 -12.58 -16.56 17.23
C ASP A 283 -12.12 -15.11 17.38
N GLY A 284 -12.68 -14.40 18.36
CA GLY A 284 -12.37 -13.00 18.67
C GLY A 284 -13.14 -11.94 17.88
N ALA A 285 -13.87 -12.29 16.82
CA ALA A 285 -14.77 -11.34 16.15
C ALA A 285 -15.89 -10.88 17.10
N ARG A 286 -16.16 -9.57 17.15
CA ARG A 286 -17.28 -8.97 17.89
C ARG A 286 -18.53 -8.87 17.04
N THR A 287 -18.38 -8.53 15.76
CA THR A 287 -19.45 -8.62 14.76
C THR A 287 -18.94 -9.25 13.47
N VAL A 288 -19.81 -9.99 12.78
CA VAL A 288 -19.54 -10.54 11.45
C VAL A 288 -20.78 -10.31 10.59
N ALA A 289 -20.58 -9.74 9.41
CA ALA A 289 -21.56 -9.71 8.34
C ALA A 289 -21.01 -10.45 7.12
N LEU A 290 -21.88 -11.10 6.36
CA LEU A 290 -21.55 -11.82 5.12
C LEU A 290 -22.08 -11.04 3.93
N ALA A 291 -21.28 -10.94 2.87
CA ALA A 291 -21.68 -10.33 1.61
C ALA A 291 -21.17 -11.16 0.43
N GLY A 292 -21.83 -11.07 -0.71
CA GLY A 292 -21.43 -11.76 -1.93
C GLY A 292 -22.28 -11.37 -3.13
N GLU A 293 -22.14 -12.15 -4.20
CA GLU A 293 -22.78 -11.83 -5.49
C GLU A 293 -24.31 -11.78 -5.45
N TRP A 294 -24.93 -12.56 -4.55
CA TRP A 294 -26.39 -12.68 -4.43
C TRP A 294 -27.07 -11.49 -3.74
N ASN A 295 -26.31 -10.65 -3.04
CA ASN A 295 -26.81 -9.46 -2.36
C ASN A 295 -26.00 -8.20 -2.73
N GLU A 296 -25.41 -8.20 -3.93
CA GLU A 296 -24.67 -7.08 -4.49
C GLU A 296 -23.58 -6.53 -3.55
N TRP A 297 -22.96 -7.43 -2.78
CA TRP A 297 -21.95 -7.11 -1.76
C TRP A 297 -22.42 -6.23 -0.59
N VAL A 298 -23.74 -6.07 -0.40
CA VAL A 298 -24.30 -5.42 0.79
C VAL A 298 -24.06 -6.30 2.04
N PRO A 299 -23.41 -5.81 3.12
CA PRO A 299 -23.13 -6.63 4.29
C PRO A 299 -24.40 -7.04 5.06
N ALA A 300 -24.69 -8.35 5.13
CA ALA A 300 -25.80 -8.90 5.90
C ALA A 300 -25.30 -9.49 7.25
N PRO A 301 -25.75 -8.99 8.42
CA PRO A 301 -25.28 -9.48 9.72
C PRO A 301 -25.48 -10.99 9.93
N MET A 302 -24.46 -11.68 10.44
CA MET A 302 -24.53 -13.07 10.89
C MET A 302 -24.93 -13.12 12.37
N ARG A 303 -25.67 -14.15 12.79
CA ARG A 303 -25.99 -14.39 14.21
C ARG A 303 -24.90 -15.24 14.84
N ARG A 304 -24.45 -14.88 16.06
CA ARG A 304 -23.54 -15.71 16.86
C ARG A 304 -24.33 -16.65 17.76
N ASP A 305 -24.01 -17.94 17.74
CA ASP A 305 -24.59 -18.93 18.65
C ASP A 305 -23.83 -18.99 20.00
N PRO A 306 -24.40 -19.63 21.05
CA PRO A 306 -23.71 -19.80 22.33
C PRO A 306 -22.40 -20.59 22.26
N SER A 307 -22.20 -21.42 21.23
CA SER A 307 -20.94 -22.15 20.99
C SER A 307 -19.87 -21.31 20.27
N GLY A 308 -20.18 -20.05 19.95
CA GLY A 308 -19.28 -19.10 19.31
C GLY A 308 -19.18 -19.22 17.79
N ARG A 309 -20.08 -19.97 17.14
CA ARG A 309 -20.18 -20.02 15.68
C ARG A 309 -21.03 -18.86 15.15
N TRP A 310 -20.69 -18.39 13.97
CA TRP A 310 -21.44 -17.40 13.21
C TRP A 310 -22.28 -18.10 12.15
N THR A 311 -23.56 -17.76 12.08
CA THR A 311 -24.54 -18.40 11.19
C THR A 311 -25.36 -17.36 10.43
N ALA A 312 -25.55 -17.59 9.13
CA ALA A 312 -26.51 -16.89 8.28
C ALA A 312 -27.36 -17.89 7.50
N VAL A 313 -28.59 -17.52 7.16
CA VAL A 313 -29.45 -18.28 6.24
C VAL A 313 -29.67 -17.44 5.00
N LEU A 314 -29.32 -18.00 3.84
CA LEU A 314 -29.32 -17.32 2.54
C LEU A 314 -30.33 -17.98 1.60
N GLY A 315 -31.01 -17.16 0.80
CA GLY A 315 -31.88 -17.62 -0.29
C GLY A 315 -31.07 -17.91 -1.55
N LEU A 316 -30.45 -19.10 -1.62
CA LEU A 316 -29.56 -19.49 -2.72
C LEU A 316 -29.98 -20.82 -3.35
N ARG A 317 -29.88 -20.87 -4.68
CA ARG A 317 -29.96 -22.10 -5.48
C ARG A 317 -28.59 -22.81 -5.46
N PRO A 318 -28.48 -24.09 -5.90
CA PRO A 318 -27.19 -24.70 -6.24
C PRO A 318 -26.38 -23.81 -7.19
N GLY A 319 -25.05 -23.81 -7.00
CA GLY A 319 -24.12 -22.95 -7.72
C GLY A 319 -22.87 -22.59 -6.92
N VAL A 320 -21.98 -21.79 -7.51
CA VAL A 320 -20.78 -21.26 -6.86
C VAL A 320 -20.87 -19.74 -6.85
N TYR A 321 -20.74 -19.14 -5.68
CA TYR A 321 -20.88 -17.70 -5.47
C TYR A 321 -19.63 -17.11 -4.80
N ARG A 322 -19.14 -15.96 -5.25
CA ARG A 322 -18.08 -15.21 -4.56
C ARG A 322 -18.64 -14.53 -3.31
N CYS A 323 -17.86 -14.53 -2.22
CA CYS A 323 -18.25 -13.93 -0.94
C CYS A 323 -17.08 -13.44 -0.09
N ALA A 324 -17.37 -12.52 0.83
CA ALA A 324 -16.45 -12.01 1.84
C ALA A 324 -17.18 -11.73 3.17
N LEU A 325 -16.42 -11.72 4.26
CA LEU A 325 -16.91 -11.31 5.58
C LEU A 325 -16.46 -9.88 5.88
N LEU A 326 -17.38 -9.05 6.36
CA LEU A 326 -17.09 -7.80 7.04
C LEU A 326 -17.06 -8.05 8.55
N VAL A 327 -15.88 -7.95 9.15
CA VAL A 327 -15.62 -8.21 10.57
C VAL A 327 -15.46 -6.88 11.32
N ASP A 328 -16.07 -6.79 12.50
CA ASP A 328 -16.05 -5.61 13.39
C ASP A 328 -16.41 -4.29 12.67
N GLY A 329 -17.28 -4.38 11.65
CA GLY A 329 -17.76 -3.25 10.84
C GLY A 329 -16.70 -2.57 9.93
N ALA A 330 -15.45 -3.02 9.95
CA ALA A 330 -14.33 -2.30 9.32
C ALA A 330 -13.41 -3.17 8.45
N ARG A 331 -13.38 -4.49 8.63
CA ARG A 331 -12.39 -5.37 8.00
C ARG A 331 -13.03 -6.38 7.05
N TRP A 332 -12.73 -6.28 5.76
CA TRP A 332 -13.06 -7.33 4.79
C TRP A 332 -12.03 -8.47 4.82
N ILE A 333 -12.51 -9.72 4.82
CA ILE A 333 -11.71 -10.94 4.65
C ILE A 333 -12.43 -11.98 3.80
N ALA A 334 -11.70 -12.83 3.08
CA ALA A 334 -12.25 -14.12 2.63
C ALA A 334 -12.64 -14.98 3.84
N PRO A 335 -13.79 -15.69 3.84
CA PRO A 335 -14.16 -16.60 4.92
C PRO A 335 -13.07 -17.67 5.16
N PRO A 336 -12.57 -17.84 6.40
CA PRO A 336 -11.56 -18.86 6.68
C PRO A 336 -12.08 -20.28 6.39
N GLY A 337 -11.25 -21.08 5.71
CA GLY A 337 -11.60 -22.45 5.34
C GLY A 337 -12.49 -22.59 4.09
N ALA A 338 -12.92 -21.49 3.46
CA ALA A 338 -13.51 -21.53 2.13
C ALA A 338 -12.42 -21.72 1.06
N PRO A 339 -12.71 -22.41 -0.07
CA PRO A 339 -11.92 -22.26 -1.29
C PRO A 339 -11.85 -20.79 -1.69
N LYS A 340 -10.74 -20.34 -2.27
CA LYS A 340 -10.52 -18.93 -2.60
C LYS A 340 -10.26 -18.72 -4.07
N THR A 341 -10.58 -17.52 -4.55
CA THR A 341 -10.14 -17.01 -5.84
C THR A 341 -9.67 -15.56 -5.70
N GLY A 342 -8.93 -15.07 -6.68
CA GLY A 342 -8.60 -13.65 -6.77
C GLY A 342 -9.89 -12.83 -6.94
N ASP A 343 -10.01 -11.74 -6.18
CA ASP A 343 -11.06 -10.77 -6.43
C ASP A 343 -10.71 -9.87 -7.62
N ASP A 344 -11.67 -9.04 -8.04
CA ASP A 344 -11.48 -8.17 -9.19
C ASP A 344 -10.59 -6.94 -8.88
N PHE A 345 -10.10 -6.77 -7.65
CA PHE A 345 -9.35 -5.59 -7.15
C PHE A 345 -7.93 -5.90 -6.63
N GLY A 346 -7.51 -7.17 -6.65
CA GLY A 346 -6.17 -7.65 -6.26
C GLY A 346 -6.09 -8.32 -4.88
N GLY A 347 -7.22 -8.53 -4.19
CA GLY A 347 -7.33 -9.32 -2.97
C GLY A 347 -7.79 -10.76 -3.21
N GLU A 348 -8.18 -11.44 -2.14
CA GLU A 348 -8.79 -12.77 -2.18
C GLU A 348 -10.25 -12.71 -1.69
N VAL A 349 -11.16 -13.34 -2.45
CA VAL A 349 -12.53 -13.64 -2.01
C VAL A 349 -12.71 -15.15 -1.82
N GLY A 350 -13.64 -15.53 -0.94
CA GLY A 350 -14.02 -16.94 -0.78
C GLY A 350 -15.09 -17.35 -1.77
N LEU A 351 -15.16 -18.65 -2.03
CA LEU A 351 -16.19 -19.30 -2.82
C LEU A 351 -17.16 -20.04 -1.90
N LEU A 352 -18.42 -19.62 -1.95
CA LEU A 352 -19.55 -20.34 -1.38
C LEU A 352 -20.07 -21.33 -2.42
N ILE A 353 -19.75 -22.59 -2.21
CA ILE A 353 -20.24 -23.70 -3.04
C ILE A 353 -21.54 -24.22 -2.42
N VAL A 354 -22.63 -24.14 -3.18
CA VAL A 354 -23.92 -24.75 -2.86
C VAL A 354 -24.07 -25.99 -3.74
N PRO A 355 -23.91 -27.21 -3.20
CA PRO A 355 -23.98 -28.44 -3.98
C PRO A 355 -25.39 -28.63 -4.57
N GLU A 356 -25.50 -29.46 -5.61
CA GLU A 356 -26.78 -29.95 -6.15
C GLU A 356 -27.50 -30.89 -5.16
N ALA A 357 -28.67 -31.41 -5.55
CA ALA A 357 -29.49 -32.29 -4.70
C ALA A 357 -28.96 -33.73 -4.72
#